data_AF-A0A2N0V041-F1
#
_entry.id   AF-A0A2N0V041-F1
#
_cell.length_a   1.000
_cell.length_b   1.000
_cell.length_c   1.000
_cell.angle_alpha   90.00
_cell.angle_beta   90.00
_cell.angle_gamma   90.00
#
_symmetry.space_group_name_H-M   'P 1'
#
loop_
_entity.id
_entity.type
_entity.pdbx_description
1 polymer ?
#
loop_
_entity_poly.entity_id
_entity_poly.type
_entity_poly.pdbx_seq_one_letter_code
_entity_poly.pdbx_strand_id
1 'polypeptide(L)'
;MKKNTKILIIVCAAALILAGLMCLLIFLPKGDGSSSKAATYDEGVKMSVTTDKDGVHQAQIQTNDKGEIDNNSYGTLMDYIPAKISKIHLENKKGTLDIKSYTPTDKNGKTSATQYTIVGYEDFDLQGGIADNIANNAASIDFTKVMTLDGSKLADYGLDKPRDTVTVTYTDKTKAVIYVGDDAPQSAGTYIKFGDSDTVYLVAKDSVSAFDYGLTDLISLTINDAASNNDNSEASSIEISGSNFPKTITLKPNSDGKNSASFVMTSPVECYANENESSLVAGGIRGLYALTVKMVNPSSSQLSSVGLSEPYAKLKAVYPDTTVSLRASKPDGDGNVCLMKEGGNIVYTISAEKVPWVKTSYDSLVNEYVLYPKMSALSEVSVNDGKNTYTFSLSTAQKTKTDDNGSESTTTTTTVKNGKTEIELATFSGFYENLTMIELADTKSDSKNGSPVLTVTYTYSSDGSTDTVSYYKSDGNRYVAVINGRVAGHAYQSKVNTAVKQAASVAANKSE
;
A
#
# COMPACT_ATOMS: atom_id res chain seq x y z
N MET A 1 23.70 -22.17 -1.66
CA MET A 1 23.25 -22.73 -2.96
C MET A 1 21.74 -22.93 -2.94
N LYS A 2 20.92 -21.96 -3.38
CA LYS A 2 19.45 -22.10 -3.49
C LYS A 2 18.76 -20.94 -4.27
N LYS A 3 19.44 -20.34 -5.27
CA LYS A 3 18.89 -19.21 -6.07
C LYS A 3 18.75 -19.46 -7.58
N ASN A 4 19.20 -20.60 -8.11
CA ASN A 4 19.23 -20.86 -9.56
C ASN A 4 18.09 -21.75 -10.10
N THR A 5 17.21 -22.29 -9.25
CA THR A 5 16.18 -23.24 -9.70
C THR A 5 15.01 -22.57 -10.43
N LYS A 6 14.70 -21.29 -10.16
CA LYS A 6 13.57 -20.58 -10.82
C LYS A 6 13.89 -20.07 -12.23
N ILE A 7 15.15 -19.72 -12.52
CA ILE A 7 15.57 -19.26 -13.86
C ILE A 7 15.71 -20.45 -14.83
N LEU A 8 16.11 -21.63 -14.33
CA LEU A 8 16.22 -22.84 -15.16
C LEU A 8 14.85 -23.34 -15.64
N ILE A 9 13.79 -23.19 -14.83
CA ILE A 9 12.43 -23.66 -15.19
C ILE A 9 11.81 -22.80 -16.32
N ILE A 10 12.09 -21.49 -16.37
CA ILE A 10 11.56 -20.60 -17.43
C ILE A 10 12.31 -20.81 -18.76
N VAL A 11 13.62 -21.03 -18.72
CA VAL A 11 14.41 -21.35 -19.92
C VAL A 11 14.05 -22.75 -20.46
N CYS A 12 13.77 -23.73 -19.59
CA CYS A 12 13.27 -25.04 -20.01
C CYS A 12 11.85 -24.99 -20.58
N ALA A 13 10.97 -24.12 -20.07
CA ALA A 13 9.61 -23.94 -20.62
C ALA A 13 9.63 -23.32 -22.03
N ALA A 14 10.47 -22.31 -22.28
CA ALA A 14 10.61 -21.71 -23.61
C ALA A 14 11.23 -22.69 -24.64
N ALA A 15 12.20 -23.51 -24.23
CA ALA A 15 12.80 -24.53 -25.08
C ALA A 15 11.84 -25.71 -25.37
N LEU A 16 10.98 -26.09 -24.42
CA LEU A 16 9.96 -27.13 -24.63
C LEU A 16 8.80 -26.66 -25.51
N ILE A 17 8.46 -25.36 -25.48
CA ILE A 17 7.45 -24.79 -26.38
C ILE A 17 7.99 -24.70 -27.82
N LEU A 18 9.25 -24.30 -28.03
CA LEU A 18 9.87 -24.31 -29.36
C LEU A 18 10.06 -25.74 -29.91
N ALA A 19 10.48 -26.69 -29.08
CA ALA A 19 10.59 -28.10 -29.48
C ALA A 19 9.20 -28.75 -29.72
N GLY A 20 8.18 -28.37 -28.94
CA GLY A 20 6.79 -28.79 -29.13
C GLY A 20 6.18 -28.26 -30.42
N LEU A 21 6.46 -27.01 -30.78
CA LEU A 21 6.06 -26.40 -32.06
C LEU A 21 6.80 -27.04 -33.25
N MET A 22 8.08 -27.37 -33.12
CA MET A 22 8.82 -28.12 -34.14
C MET A 22 8.30 -29.57 -34.29
N CYS A 23 7.94 -30.25 -33.21
CA CYS A 23 7.36 -31.60 -33.27
C CYS A 23 5.94 -31.61 -33.88
N LEU A 24 5.12 -30.58 -33.64
CA LEU A 24 3.79 -30.44 -34.26
C LEU A 24 3.86 -30.29 -35.79
N LEU A 25 4.93 -29.67 -36.32
CA LEU A 25 5.16 -29.59 -37.77
C LEU A 25 5.56 -30.95 -38.40
N ILE A 26 6.12 -31.87 -37.61
CA ILE A 26 6.55 -33.20 -38.06
C ILE A 26 5.39 -34.23 -38.01
N PHE A 27 4.37 -33.98 -37.18
CA PHE A 27 3.22 -34.88 -36.98
C PHE A 27 1.92 -34.45 -37.70
N LEU A 28 1.96 -33.47 -38.60
CA LEU A 28 0.82 -33.20 -39.48
C LEU A 28 0.51 -34.47 -40.31
N PRO A 29 -0.75 -34.95 -40.33
CA PRO A 29 -1.10 -36.15 -41.07
C PRO A 29 -0.81 -35.93 -42.55
N LYS A 30 -0.03 -36.84 -43.15
CA LYS A 30 0.18 -36.88 -44.60
C LYS A 30 -1.14 -37.28 -45.26
N GLY A 31 -1.94 -36.26 -45.59
CA GLY A 31 -3.18 -36.39 -46.34
C GLY A 31 -2.91 -36.92 -47.74
N ASP A 32 -3.54 -38.04 -48.00
CA ASP A 32 -3.71 -38.79 -49.22
C ASP A 32 -4.34 -37.93 -50.34
N GLY A 33 -3.84 -38.11 -51.56
CA GLY A 33 -3.93 -37.14 -52.64
C GLY A 33 -5.33 -36.77 -53.13
N SER A 34 -5.66 -35.48 -53.03
CA SER A 34 -6.24 -34.69 -54.12
C SER A 34 -6.32 -33.20 -53.74
N SER A 35 -5.83 -32.34 -54.64
CA SER A 35 -5.79 -30.87 -54.58
C SER A 35 -4.83 -30.25 -53.55
N SER A 36 -3.53 -30.27 -53.87
CA SER A 36 -2.54 -29.37 -53.25
C SER A 36 -2.78 -27.93 -53.71
N LYS A 37 -3.67 -27.19 -53.04
CA LYS A 37 -3.54 -25.73 -52.99
C LYS A 37 -2.40 -25.42 -52.03
N ALA A 38 -1.22 -25.13 -52.57
CA ALA A 38 -0.12 -24.58 -51.79
C ALA A 38 -0.66 -23.38 -51.00
N ALA A 39 -0.30 -23.27 -49.72
CA ALA A 39 -0.55 -22.04 -48.97
C ALA A 39 0.11 -20.89 -49.75
N THR A 40 -0.70 -20.01 -50.33
CA THR A 40 -0.21 -18.80 -51.00
C THR A 40 0.49 -17.95 -49.95
N TYR A 41 1.80 -17.77 -50.11
CA TYR A 41 2.60 -16.86 -49.29
C TYR A 41 2.18 -15.43 -49.62
N ASP A 42 1.72 -14.70 -48.61
CA ASP A 42 1.46 -13.26 -48.72
C ASP A 42 2.80 -12.54 -48.57
N GLU A 43 3.28 -11.90 -49.65
CA GLU A 43 4.56 -11.18 -49.67
C GLU A 43 4.53 -9.87 -48.88
N GLY A 44 3.37 -9.47 -48.35
CA GLY A 44 3.19 -8.17 -47.69
C GLY A 44 3.06 -7.02 -48.69
N VAL A 45 3.03 -5.80 -48.15
CA VAL A 45 3.09 -4.58 -48.95
C VAL A 45 4.50 -4.37 -49.49
N LYS A 46 4.62 -4.17 -50.80
CA LYS A 46 5.89 -3.79 -51.42
C LYS A 46 6.26 -2.37 -50.98
N MET A 47 7.36 -2.27 -50.25
CA MET A 47 7.84 -1.00 -49.71
C MET A 47 9.36 -0.98 -49.56
N SER A 48 9.92 0.21 -49.37
CA SER A 48 11.29 0.42 -48.94
C SER A 48 11.33 1.35 -47.74
N VAL A 49 12.32 1.14 -46.87
CA VAL A 49 12.67 2.08 -45.80
C VAL A 49 14.04 2.65 -46.11
N THR A 50 14.12 3.97 -46.20
CA THR A 50 15.37 4.71 -46.48
C THR A 50 15.67 5.67 -45.34
N THR A 51 16.86 6.26 -45.33
CA THR A 51 17.22 7.29 -44.35
C THR A 51 17.48 8.59 -45.09
N ASP A 52 16.86 9.68 -44.63
CA ASP A 52 17.02 10.99 -45.24
C ASP A 52 18.32 11.71 -44.81
N LYS A 53 18.49 12.95 -45.27
CA LYS A 53 19.66 13.80 -44.99
C LYS A 53 19.84 14.14 -43.49
N ASP A 54 18.77 14.06 -42.71
CA ASP A 54 18.75 14.40 -41.28
C ASP A 54 18.83 13.13 -40.40
N GLY A 55 18.97 11.96 -41.04
CA GLY A 55 19.10 10.67 -40.39
C GLY A 55 17.77 10.02 -40.01
N VAL A 56 16.63 10.53 -40.49
CA VAL A 56 15.30 9.98 -40.16
C VAL A 56 14.90 8.91 -41.17
N HIS A 57 14.36 7.80 -40.67
CA HIS A 57 13.82 6.72 -41.48
C HIS A 57 12.51 7.13 -42.16
N GLN A 58 12.42 6.85 -43.45
CA GLN A 58 11.31 7.20 -44.33
C GLN A 58 10.80 5.93 -45.00
N ALA A 59 9.51 5.65 -44.85
CA ALA A 59 8.85 4.53 -45.51
C ALA A 59 8.21 4.99 -46.84
N GLN A 60 8.50 4.26 -47.92
CA GLN A 60 7.93 4.50 -49.24
C GLN A 60 7.17 3.26 -49.72
N ILE A 61 5.88 3.43 -50.01
CA ILE A 61 5.03 2.37 -50.55
C ILE A 61 5.14 2.36 -52.07
N GLN A 62 5.35 1.17 -52.64
CA GLN A 62 5.35 1.01 -54.09
C GLN A 62 3.91 0.92 -54.60
N THR A 63 3.59 1.73 -55.60
CA THR A 63 2.32 1.70 -56.32
C THR A 63 2.52 1.27 -57.76
N ASN A 64 1.50 0.69 -58.37
CA ASN A 64 1.47 0.42 -59.80
C ASN A 64 1.28 1.72 -60.62
N ASP A 65 1.26 1.61 -61.95
CA ASP A 65 1.12 2.75 -62.88
C ASP A 65 -0.18 3.56 -62.69
N LYS A 66 -1.16 3.05 -61.94
CA LYS A 66 -2.42 3.72 -61.61
C LYS A 66 -2.42 4.38 -60.22
N GLY A 67 -1.32 4.28 -59.48
CA GLY A 67 -1.23 4.78 -58.10
C GLY A 67 -1.89 3.85 -57.06
N GLU A 68 -2.19 2.60 -57.42
CA GLU A 68 -2.80 1.62 -56.51
C GLU A 68 -1.73 0.71 -55.88
N ILE A 69 -2.02 0.20 -54.68
CA ILE A 69 -1.17 -0.78 -53.98
C ILE A 69 -1.63 -2.19 -54.37
N ASP A 70 -0.79 -2.93 -55.10
CA ASP A 70 -1.15 -4.25 -55.64
C ASP A 70 -1.50 -5.29 -54.54
N ASN A 71 -0.77 -5.27 -53.42
CA ASN A 71 -1.03 -6.11 -52.24
C ASN A 71 -1.01 -5.23 -50.99
N ASN A 72 -2.18 -4.96 -50.41
CA ASN A 72 -2.34 -4.08 -49.23
C ASN A 72 -2.63 -4.91 -47.97
N SER A 73 -1.64 -5.70 -47.57
CA SER A 73 -1.63 -6.50 -46.34
C SER A 73 -0.66 -5.87 -45.32
N TYR A 74 0.24 -6.66 -44.74
CA TYR A 74 1.13 -6.24 -43.66
C TYR A 74 2.48 -5.73 -44.16
N GLY A 75 3.22 -5.06 -43.29
CA GLY A 75 4.62 -4.70 -43.49
C GLY A 75 5.27 -4.14 -42.22
N THR A 76 6.56 -3.88 -42.29
CA THR A 76 7.38 -3.46 -41.15
C THR A 76 8.01 -2.10 -41.43
N LEU A 77 7.71 -1.10 -40.59
CA LEU A 77 8.25 0.27 -40.73
C LEU A 77 9.62 0.40 -40.09
N MET A 78 9.85 -0.32 -39.00
CA MET A 78 11.13 -0.40 -38.31
C MET A 78 11.21 -1.72 -37.54
N ASP A 79 12.41 -2.31 -37.48
CA ASP A 79 12.69 -3.53 -36.74
C ASP A 79 14.08 -3.44 -36.09
N TYR A 80 14.09 -2.83 -34.91
CA TYR A 80 15.26 -2.75 -34.05
C TYR A 80 15.04 -3.58 -32.80
N ILE A 81 16.14 -3.89 -32.12
CA ILE A 81 16.09 -4.37 -30.73
C ILE A 81 16.18 -3.17 -29.78
N PRO A 82 15.52 -3.19 -28.61
CA PRO A 82 15.55 -2.09 -27.65
C PRO A 82 16.96 -1.64 -27.25
N ALA A 83 17.92 -2.58 -27.21
CA ALA A 83 19.34 -2.28 -26.91
C ALA A 83 20.04 -1.40 -27.96
N LYS A 84 19.44 -1.18 -29.14
CA LYS A 84 19.96 -0.27 -30.17
C LYS A 84 19.38 1.14 -30.07
N ILE A 85 18.38 1.35 -29.23
CA ILE A 85 17.85 2.68 -28.92
C ILE A 85 18.83 3.37 -27.98
N SER A 86 19.08 4.66 -28.21
CA SER A 86 19.89 5.52 -27.32
C SER A 86 19.03 6.55 -26.57
N LYS A 87 18.00 7.08 -27.24
CA LYS A 87 17.06 8.05 -26.68
C LYS A 87 15.66 7.83 -27.28
N ILE A 88 14.63 7.99 -26.48
CA ILE A 88 13.24 8.13 -26.91
C ILE A 88 12.76 9.49 -26.41
N HIS A 89 12.26 10.30 -27.33
CA HIS A 89 11.58 11.55 -27.01
C HIS A 89 10.10 11.33 -27.30
N LEU A 90 9.27 11.42 -26.25
CA LEU A 90 7.84 11.15 -26.30
C LEU A 90 7.08 12.42 -25.90
N GLU A 91 6.19 12.88 -26.77
CA GLU A 91 5.26 13.97 -26.49
C GLU A 91 3.83 13.44 -26.57
N ASN A 92 3.04 13.67 -25.54
CA ASN A 92 1.62 13.31 -25.52
C ASN A 92 0.82 14.26 -24.61
N LYS A 93 -0.47 14.00 -24.46
CA LYS A 93 -1.35 14.81 -23.58
C LYS A 93 -0.93 14.85 -22.09
N LYS A 94 -0.10 13.91 -21.64
CA LYS A 94 0.45 13.86 -20.27
C LYS A 94 1.80 14.58 -20.15
N GLY A 95 2.31 15.16 -21.24
CA GLY A 95 3.51 15.98 -21.28
C GLY A 95 4.61 15.37 -22.15
N THR A 96 5.83 15.81 -21.89
CA THR A 96 7.02 15.40 -22.65
C THR A 96 7.95 14.58 -21.77
N LEU A 97 8.45 13.47 -22.32
CA LEU A 97 9.41 12.58 -21.67
C LEU A 97 10.61 12.35 -22.58
N ASP A 98 11.80 12.49 -21.98
CA ASP A 98 13.05 12.06 -22.59
C ASP A 98 13.56 10.83 -21.85
N ILE A 99 13.57 9.68 -22.50
CA ILE A 99 14.03 8.41 -21.95
C ILE A 99 15.39 8.08 -22.56
N LYS A 100 16.40 7.86 -21.73
CA LYS A 100 17.73 7.40 -22.15
C LYS A 100 17.94 5.96 -21.74
N SER A 101 18.53 5.20 -22.65
CA SER A 101 18.97 3.84 -22.38
C SER A 101 20.47 3.81 -22.02
N TYR A 102 20.86 2.87 -21.18
CA TYR A 102 22.25 2.54 -20.92
C TYR A 102 22.39 1.05 -20.71
N THR A 103 23.38 0.44 -21.37
CA THR A 103 23.69 -0.99 -21.20
C THR A 103 24.95 -1.11 -20.33
N PRO A 104 24.82 -1.49 -19.04
CA PRO A 104 25.97 -1.63 -18.16
C PRO A 104 26.93 -2.68 -18.70
N THR A 105 28.22 -2.36 -18.68
CA THR A 105 29.29 -3.28 -19.09
C THR A 105 30.24 -3.46 -17.93
N ASP A 106 30.53 -4.71 -17.55
CA ASP A 106 31.50 -5.00 -16.51
C ASP A 106 32.94 -4.79 -16.99
N LYS A 107 33.90 -4.88 -16.05
CA LYS A 107 35.34 -4.73 -16.33
C LYS A 107 35.91 -5.71 -17.36
N ASN A 108 35.18 -6.79 -17.69
CA ASN A 108 35.58 -7.80 -18.66
C ASN A 108 34.87 -7.61 -20.01
N GLY A 109 34.13 -6.52 -20.19
CA GLY A 109 33.38 -6.26 -21.43
C GLY A 109 32.04 -7.00 -21.50
N LYS A 110 31.60 -7.67 -20.43
CA LYS A 110 30.32 -8.37 -20.42
C LYS A 110 29.18 -7.39 -20.15
N THR A 111 28.22 -7.35 -21.05
CA THR A 111 27.03 -6.49 -20.92
C THR A 111 25.97 -7.13 -20.02
N SER A 112 25.22 -6.27 -19.32
CA SER A 112 24.00 -6.62 -18.59
C SER A 112 22.76 -6.17 -19.35
N ALA A 113 21.56 -6.40 -18.80
CA ALA A 113 20.33 -5.88 -19.37
C ALA A 113 20.38 -4.35 -19.49
N THR A 114 19.88 -3.83 -20.62
CA THR A 114 19.70 -2.39 -20.85
C THR A 114 18.77 -1.83 -19.79
N GLN A 115 19.15 -0.70 -19.21
CA GLN A 115 18.37 0.05 -18.26
C GLN A 115 17.89 1.36 -18.89
N TYR A 116 16.77 1.87 -18.40
CA TYR A 116 16.16 3.10 -18.88
C TYR A 116 16.05 4.12 -17.75
N THR A 117 16.32 5.38 -18.07
CA THR A 117 16.26 6.51 -17.14
C THR A 117 15.48 7.64 -17.80
N ILE A 118 14.81 8.47 -17.01
CA ILE A 118 14.08 9.65 -17.49
C ILE A 118 14.97 10.87 -17.23
N VAL A 119 15.26 11.63 -18.29
CA VAL A 119 16.11 12.81 -18.20
C VAL A 119 15.50 13.85 -17.28
N GLY A 120 16.26 14.31 -16.28
CA GLY A 120 15.81 15.24 -15.24
C GLY A 120 15.10 14.59 -14.05
N TYR A 121 14.96 13.26 -14.07
CA TYR A 121 14.33 12.47 -13.00
C TYR A 121 15.18 11.22 -12.65
N GLU A 122 16.49 11.31 -12.82
CA GLU A 122 17.43 10.20 -12.60
C GLU A 122 17.50 9.74 -11.13
N ASP A 123 17.15 10.63 -10.19
CA ASP A 123 17.14 10.34 -8.75
C ASP A 123 15.88 9.61 -8.26
N PHE A 124 14.92 9.36 -9.16
CA PHE A 124 13.66 8.70 -8.81
C PHE A 124 13.68 7.21 -9.16
N ASP A 125 13.18 6.40 -8.23
CA ASP A 125 12.91 4.99 -8.50
C ASP A 125 11.78 4.87 -9.53
N LEU A 126 12.01 4.07 -10.57
CA LEU A 126 11.02 3.79 -11.61
C LEU A 126 10.24 2.50 -11.33
N GLN A 127 9.01 2.45 -11.80
CA GLN A 127 8.23 1.22 -11.84
C GLN A 127 8.85 0.26 -12.86
N GLY A 128 9.12 -0.97 -12.44
CA GLY A 128 9.72 -1.99 -13.30
C GLY A 128 8.83 -2.31 -14.51
N GLY A 129 9.44 -2.40 -15.69
CA GLY A 129 8.79 -2.84 -16.93
C GLY A 129 8.09 -1.74 -17.74
N ILE A 130 7.74 -0.59 -17.15
CA ILE A 130 7.02 0.46 -17.88
C ILE A 130 7.91 1.11 -18.95
N ALA A 131 9.12 1.52 -18.57
CA ALA A 131 10.07 2.08 -19.52
C ALA A 131 10.54 1.05 -20.57
N ASP A 132 10.67 -0.23 -20.17
CA ASP A 132 10.96 -1.33 -21.08
C ASP A 132 9.86 -1.49 -22.14
N ASN A 133 8.58 -1.39 -21.75
CA ASN A 133 7.46 -1.45 -22.69
C ASN A 133 7.48 -0.32 -23.71
N ILE A 134 7.78 0.92 -23.27
CA ILE A 134 7.95 2.06 -24.19
C ILE A 134 9.09 1.76 -25.17
N ALA A 135 10.22 1.25 -24.68
CA ALA A 135 11.36 0.92 -25.53
C ALA A 135 11.07 -0.23 -26.51
N ASN A 136 10.29 -1.24 -26.11
CA ASN A 136 9.87 -2.32 -26.99
C ASN A 136 8.99 -1.80 -28.13
N ASN A 137 7.99 -0.99 -27.82
CA ASN A 137 7.11 -0.37 -28.83
C ASN A 137 7.88 0.61 -29.73
N ALA A 138 8.89 1.30 -29.19
CA ALA A 138 9.77 2.20 -29.94
C ALA A 138 10.83 1.46 -30.78
N ALA A 139 11.03 0.15 -30.58
CA ALA A 139 12.04 -0.61 -31.30
C ALA A 139 11.51 -1.19 -32.61
N SER A 140 10.25 -1.65 -32.62
CA SER A 140 9.65 -2.32 -33.77
C SER A 140 8.20 -1.92 -33.97
N ILE A 141 7.83 -1.58 -35.22
CA ILE A 141 6.45 -1.27 -35.60
C ILE A 141 6.12 -1.98 -36.91
N ASP A 142 5.15 -2.88 -36.80
CA ASP A 142 4.48 -3.53 -37.92
C ASP A 142 3.11 -2.89 -38.14
N PHE A 143 2.74 -2.73 -39.41
CA PHE A 143 1.39 -2.37 -39.82
C PHE A 143 0.69 -3.55 -40.45
N THR A 144 -0.64 -3.56 -40.32
CA THR A 144 -1.51 -4.59 -40.89
C THR A 144 -2.16 -4.13 -42.19
N LYS A 145 -2.16 -2.82 -42.45
CA LYS A 145 -2.72 -2.22 -43.65
C LYS A 145 -2.21 -0.79 -43.91
N VAL A 146 -2.09 -0.40 -45.17
CA VAL A 146 -1.99 1.01 -45.59
C VAL A 146 -3.41 1.56 -45.81
N MET A 147 -3.78 2.60 -45.07
CA MET A 147 -5.12 3.18 -45.09
C MET A 147 -5.28 4.21 -46.21
N THR A 148 -4.29 5.07 -46.40
CA THR A 148 -4.26 6.04 -47.48
C THR A 148 -2.85 6.53 -47.75
N LEU A 149 -2.61 6.98 -48.99
CA LEU A 149 -1.41 7.70 -49.42
C LEU A 149 -1.70 9.21 -49.57
N ASP A 150 -2.94 9.64 -49.35
CA ASP A 150 -3.42 11.00 -49.58
C ASP A 150 -3.36 11.83 -48.30
N GLY A 151 -2.36 12.70 -48.21
CA GLY A 151 -2.14 13.57 -47.06
C GLY A 151 -3.27 14.55 -46.76
N SER A 152 -4.17 14.82 -47.71
CA SER A 152 -5.35 15.64 -47.43
C SER A 152 -6.33 14.97 -46.45
N LYS A 153 -6.19 13.66 -46.22
CA LYS A 153 -7.05 12.87 -45.34
C LYS A 153 -6.50 12.65 -43.93
N LEU A 154 -5.36 13.25 -43.56
CA LEU A 154 -4.76 13.04 -42.24
C LEU A 154 -5.74 13.35 -41.09
N ALA A 155 -6.60 14.34 -41.25
CA ALA A 155 -7.63 14.70 -40.28
C ALA A 155 -8.67 13.58 -40.03
N ASP A 156 -8.97 12.74 -41.04
CA ASP A 156 -9.92 11.62 -40.90
C ASP A 156 -9.38 10.51 -39.96
N TYR A 157 -8.08 10.56 -39.66
CA TYR A 157 -7.35 9.60 -38.84
C TYR A 157 -6.75 10.22 -37.57
N GLY A 158 -7.07 11.48 -37.27
CA GLY A 158 -6.51 12.21 -36.12
C GLY A 158 -5.01 12.52 -36.24
N LEU A 159 -4.46 12.50 -37.46
CA LEU A 159 -3.03 12.72 -37.72
C LEU A 159 -2.69 14.17 -38.13
N ASP A 160 -3.70 15.02 -38.31
CA ASP A 160 -3.51 16.48 -38.37
C ASP A 160 -3.14 17.06 -37.00
N LYS A 161 -3.58 16.39 -35.92
CA LYS A 161 -3.25 16.67 -34.52
C LYS A 161 -2.98 15.35 -33.78
N PRO A 162 -1.82 14.72 -34.02
CA PRO A 162 -1.50 13.45 -33.43
C PRO A 162 -1.56 13.52 -31.90
N ARG A 163 -2.11 12.47 -31.27
CA ARG A 163 -2.22 12.38 -29.81
C ARG A 163 -0.87 12.11 -29.13
N ASP A 164 0.02 11.41 -29.85
CA ASP A 164 1.38 11.10 -29.42
C ASP A 164 2.36 11.37 -30.58
N THR A 165 3.51 11.94 -30.26
CA THR A 165 4.67 12.06 -31.18
C THR A 165 5.88 11.41 -30.53
N VAL A 166 6.46 10.43 -31.20
CA VAL A 166 7.60 9.65 -30.69
C VAL A 166 8.77 9.80 -31.64
N THR A 167 9.87 10.35 -31.14
CA THR A 167 11.16 10.37 -31.84
C THR A 167 12.12 9.41 -31.17
N VAL A 168 12.45 8.33 -31.87
CA VAL A 168 13.42 7.33 -31.44
C VAL A 168 14.76 7.67 -32.05
N THR A 169 15.82 7.75 -31.25
CA THR A 169 17.20 7.93 -31.72
C THR A 169 18.00 6.67 -31.43
N TYR A 170 18.57 6.06 -32.47
CA TYR A 170 19.36 4.84 -32.36
C TYR A 170 20.84 5.12 -32.11
N THR A 171 21.56 4.09 -31.69
CA THR A 171 23.01 4.12 -31.41
C THR A 171 23.89 4.46 -32.62
N ASP A 172 23.40 4.21 -33.84
CA ASP A 172 24.06 4.63 -35.09
C ASP A 172 23.73 6.08 -35.50
N LYS A 173 22.99 6.80 -34.65
CA LYS A 173 22.51 8.18 -34.81
C LYS A 173 21.36 8.36 -35.81
N THR A 174 20.87 7.28 -36.43
CA THR A 174 19.63 7.33 -37.20
C THR A 174 18.41 7.47 -36.27
N LYS A 175 17.26 7.82 -36.83
CA LYS A 175 16.05 8.12 -36.09
C LYS A 175 14.80 7.53 -36.74
N ALA A 176 13.81 7.23 -35.94
CA ALA A 176 12.43 7.01 -36.39
C ALA A 176 11.52 8.07 -35.76
N VAL A 177 10.56 8.58 -36.53
CA VAL A 177 9.52 9.49 -36.02
C VAL A 177 8.16 8.86 -36.28
N ILE A 178 7.37 8.72 -35.23
CA ILE A 178 6.06 8.06 -35.24
C ILE A 178 5.05 9.07 -34.72
N TYR A 179 4.00 9.30 -35.50
CA TYR A 179 2.86 10.11 -35.10
C TYR A 179 1.67 9.19 -34.91
N VAL A 180 1.07 9.20 -33.72
CA VAL A 180 -0.07 8.34 -33.37
C VAL A 180 -1.34 9.17 -33.44
N GLY A 181 -2.33 8.67 -34.18
CA GLY A 181 -3.63 9.31 -34.35
C GLY A 181 -4.73 8.60 -33.56
N ASP A 182 -5.91 8.55 -34.17
CA ASP A 182 -7.10 7.95 -33.57
C ASP A 182 -7.07 6.42 -33.60
N ASP A 183 -7.83 5.81 -32.69
CA ASP A 183 -8.11 4.38 -32.73
C ASP A 183 -9.11 4.08 -33.86
N ALA A 184 -8.83 3.04 -34.63
CA ALA A 184 -9.71 2.60 -35.71
C ALA A 184 -11.04 2.03 -35.14
N PRO A 185 -12.16 2.17 -35.87
CA PRO A 185 -13.45 1.62 -35.45
C PRO A 185 -13.39 0.12 -35.19
N GLN A 186 -14.30 -0.38 -34.36
CA GLN A 186 -14.43 -1.81 -34.04
C GLN A 186 -13.15 -2.44 -33.45
N SER A 187 -12.31 -1.63 -32.80
CA SER A 187 -11.04 -2.07 -32.21
C SER A 187 -10.06 -2.68 -33.23
N ALA A 188 -10.14 -2.25 -34.50
CA ALA A 188 -9.31 -2.80 -35.57
C ALA A 188 -7.81 -2.46 -35.45
N GLY A 189 -7.46 -1.45 -34.66
CA GLY A 189 -6.08 -1.01 -34.46
C GLY A 189 -6.02 0.49 -34.16
N THR A 190 -4.86 1.09 -34.42
CA THR A 190 -4.61 2.53 -34.26
C THR A 190 -3.94 3.06 -35.53
N TYR A 191 -4.29 4.28 -35.93
CA TYR A 191 -3.70 4.92 -37.09
C TYR A 191 -2.37 5.59 -36.74
N ILE A 192 -1.36 5.44 -37.61
CA ILE A 192 -0.07 6.14 -37.45
C ILE A 192 0.41 6.75 -38.78
N LYS A 193 1.29 7.76 -38.65
CA LYS A 193 2.18 8.25 -39.71
C LYS A 193 3.63 8.01 -39.29
N PHE A 194 4.50 7.71 -40.26
CA PHE A 194 5.92 7.38 -40.02
C PHE A 194 6.84 8.24 -40.90
N GLY A 195 7.84 8.84 -40.26
CA GLY A 195 8.71 9.83 -40.90
C GLY A 195 7.90 11.04 -41.39
N ASP A 196 8.28 11.59 -42.54
CA ASP A 196 7.64 12.77 -43.13
C ASP A 196 6.55 12.40 -44.14
N SER A 197 6.44 11.12 -44.51
CA SER A 197 5.48 10.60 -45.48
C SER A 197 4.03 10.83 -45.06
N ASP A 198 3.16 11.20 -45.99
CA ASP A 198 1.72 11.36 -45.72
C ASP A 198 0.93 10.04 -45.69
N THR A 199 1.62 8.91 -45.83
CA THR A 199 1.01 7.59 -45.72
C THR A 199 0.47 7.34 -44.32
N VAL A 200 -0.79 6.91 -44.25
CA VAL A 200 -1.44 6.46 -43.02
C VAL A 200 -1.42 4.94 -42.96
N TYR A 201 -0.92 4.42 -41.85
CA TYR A 201 -0.84 2.99 -41.56
C TYR A 201 -1.82 2.61 -40.46
N LEU A 202 -2.37 1.41 -40.53
CA LEU A 202 -3.09 0.78 -39.42
C LEU A 202 -2.15 -0.18 -38.72
N VAL A 203 -1.94 0.01 -37.42
CA VAL A 203 -1.12 -0.86 -36.57
C VAL A 203 -1.95 -1.50 -35.47
N ALA A 204 -1.43 -2.58 -34.87
CA ALA A 204 -2.05 -3.13 -33.68
C ALA A 204 -2.01 -2.11 -32.54
N LYS A 205 -3.11 -2.00 -31.78
CA LYS A 205 -3.23 -1.03 -30.69
C LYS A 205 -2.12 -1.18 -29.64
N ASP A 206 -1.77 -2.41 -29.30
CA ASP A 206 -0.72 -2.69 -28.29
C ASP A 206 0.68 -2.26 -28.76
N SER A 207 0.93 -2.16 -30.07
CA SER A 207 2.21 -1.69 -30.62
C SER A 207 2.49 -0.22 -30.33
N VAL A 208 1.46 0.57 -29.98
CA VAL A 208 1.61 2.01 -29.71
C VAL A 208 1.05 2.45 -28.35
N SER A 209 0.36 1.57 -27.62
CA SER A 209 -0.30 1.92 -26.36
C SER A 209 0.65 2.42 -25.26
N ALA A 210 1.90 1.96 -25.25
CA ALA A 210 2.90 2.44 -24.30
C ALA A 210 3.27 3.91 -24.49
N PHE A 211 2.99 4.50 -25.66
CA PHE A 211 3.23 5.92 -25.92
C PHE A 211 2.23 6.83 -25.20
N ASP A 212 1.11 6.30 -24.67
CA ASP A 212 0.15 7.04 -23.85
C ASP A 212 0.67 7.28 -22.40
N TYR A 213 1.83 6.75 -22.02
CA TYR A 213 2.40 6.92 -20.68
C TYR A 213 3.01 8.32 -20.48
N GLY A 214 2.81 8.87 -19.28
CA GLY A 214 3.42 10.12 -18.82
C GLY A 214 4.32 9.88 -17.61
N LEU A 215 5.00 10.92 -17.15
CA LEU A 215 5.99 10.83 -16.07
C LEU A 215 5.49 10.04 -14.85
N THR A 216 4.28 10.32 -14.40
CA THR A 216 3.70 9.71 -13.20
C THR A 216 3.43 8.22 -13.35
N ASP A 217 3.26 7.71 -14.57
CA ASP A 217 3.08 6.29 -14.84
C ASP A 217 4.40 5.52 -14.71
N LEU A 218 5.55 6.19 -14.89
CA LEU A 218 6.87 5.57 -14.83
C LEU A 218 7.47 5.57 -13.42
N ILE A 219 7.01 6.44 -12.52
CA ILE A 219 7.58 6.56 -11.16
C ILE A 219 7.06 5.43 -10.25
N SER A 220 7.94 4.90 -9.41
CA SER A 220 7.63 3.83 -8.46
C SER A 220 6.46 4.20 -7.57
N LEU A 221 5.52 3.26 -7.42
CA LEU A 221 4.38 3.36 -6.51
C LEU A 221 4.74 2.96 -5.06
N THR A 222 5.95 2.45 -4.82
CA THR A 222 6.41 2.14 -3.46
C THR A 222 6.65 3.44 -2.70
N ILE A 223 5.86 3.66 -1.65
CA ILE A 223 6.00 4.85 -0.81
C ILE A 223 7.10 4.61 0.21
N ASN A 224 7.06 3.50 0.96
CA ASN A 224 8.11 3.16 1.92
C ASN A 224 8.28 1.63 2.07
N ASP A 225 9.39 1.24 2.67
CA ASP A 225 9.74 -0.16 2.81
C ASP A 225 8.93 -0.85 3.90
N ALA A 226 8.60 -2.12 3.65
CA ALA A 226 8.15 -3.03 4.70
C ALA A 226 9.29 -3.28 5.72
N ALA A 227 8.94 -3.86 6.87
CA ALA A 227 9.95 -4.30 7.82
C ALA A 227 10.79 -5.43 7.20
N SER A 228 12.12 -5.34 7.36
CA SER A 228 13.07 -6.31 6.83
C SER A 228 13.09 -7.62 7.65
N ASN A 229 12.68 -7.54 8.92
CA ASN A 229 12.57 -8.65 9.87
C ASN A 229 11.61 -8.26 11.02
N ASN A 230 11.41 -9.18 11.97
CA ASN A 230 10.54 -8.95 13.12
C ASN A 230 11.09 -7.92 14.12
N ASP A 231 12.41 -7.80 14.25
CA ASP A 231 13.02 -6.83 15.18
C ASP A 231 12.72 -5.38 14.77
N ASN A 232 12.44 -5.16 13.48
CA ASN A 232 12.15 -3.86 12.89
C ASN A 232 10.66 -3.63 12.62
N SER A 233 9.77 -4.55 13.01
CA SER A 233 8.33 -4.46 12.70
C SER A 233 7.55 -3.56 13.66
N GLU A 234 8.06 -3.36 14.88
CA GLU A 234 7.39 -2.59 15.92
C GLU A 234 7.99 -1.19 16.06
N ALA A 235 7.12 -0.18 16.09
CA ALA A 235 7.54 1.20 16.31
C ALA A 235 7.74 1.46 17.82
N SER A 236 8.88 2.02 18.19
CA SER A 236 9.15 2.50 19.55
C SER A 236 8.28 3.69 19.97
N SER A 237 7.79 4.45 18.99
CA SER A 237 6.86 5.57 19.20
C SER A 237 6.12 5.88 17.91
N ILE A 238 4.84 6.23 18.02
CA ILE A 238 3.99 6.70 16.93
C ILE A 238 3.36 8.03 17.34
N GLU A 239 3.61 9.09 16.58
CA GLU A 239 3.01 10.42 16.76
C GLU A 239 2.03 10.71 15.62
N ILE A 240 0.81 11.12 15.99
CA ILE A 240 -0.26 11.50 15.05
C ILE A 240 -0.68 12.94 15.34
N SER A 241 -0.67 13.78 14.31
CA SER A 241 -1.02 15.20 14.39
C SER A 241 -1.61 15.68 13.06
N GLY A 242 -1.73 16.98 12.84
CA GLY A 242 -2.35 17.57 11.64
C GLY A 242 -3.67 18.26 11.97
N SER A 243 -4.31 18.87 10.98
CA SER A 243 -5.50 19.70 11.22
C SER A 243 -6.72 18.91 11.72
N ASN A 244 -6.76 17.59 11.52
CA ASN A 244 -7.79 16.70 12.07
C ASN A 244 -7.60 16.40 13.57
N PHE A 245 -6.43 16.71 14.13
CA PHE A 245 -6.06 16.35 15.49
C PHE A 245 -5.84 17.62 16.33
N PRO A 246 -6.78 17.98 17.23
CA PRO A 246 -6.64 19.18 18.06
C PRO A 246 -5.39 19.17 18.95
N LYS A 247 -4.91 17.98 19.32
CA LYS A 247 -3.67 17.75 20.06
C LYS A 247 -2.94 16.56 19.44
N THR A 248 -1.61 16.59 19.51
CA THR A 248 -0.78 15.45 19.10
C THR A 248 -1.07 14.24 19.98
N ILE A 249 -1.35 13.12 19.32
CA ILE A 249 -1.48 11.81 19.95
C ILE A 249 -0.13 11.10 19.86
N THR A 250 0.32 10.51 20.97
CA THR A 250 1.57 9.74 21.02
C THR A 250 1.31 8.37 21.60
N LEU A 251 1.53 7.32 20.82
CA LEU A 251 1.47 5.92 21.24
C LEU A 251 2.88 5.37 21.43
N LYS A 252 3.07 4.57 22.48
CA LYS A 252 4.29 3.80 22.74
C LYS A 252 3.95 2.34 23.03
N PRO A 253 4.81 1.38 22.67
CA PRO A 253 4.64 -0.02 23.05
C PRO A 253 4.42 -0.15 24.56
N ASN A 254 3.46 -0.98 24.93
CA ASN A 254 3.23 -1.32 26.31
C ASN A 254 4.09 -2.52 26.71
N SER A 255 5.03 -2.31 27.62
CA SER A 255 5.92 -3.35 28.15
C SER A 255 5.77 -3.56 29.65
N ASP A 256 4.72 -3.04 30.28
CA ASP A 256 4.57 -3.07 31.74
C ASP A 256 4.13 -4.45 32.29
N GLY A 257 3.55 -5.31 31.44
CA GLY A 257 2.99 -6.60 31.82
C GLY A 257 1.71 -6.52 32.66
N LYS A 258 1.20 -5.32 32.95
CA LYS A 258 0.05 -5.03 33.81
C LYS A 258 -1.27 -5.06 33.05
N ASN A 259 -1.24 -4.71 31.78
CA ASN A 259 -2.42 -4.69 30.88
C ASN A 259 -2.18 -5.53 29.62
N SER A 260 -3.25 -5.91 28.93
CA SER A 260 -3.22 -6.61 27.64
C SER A 260 -3.10 -5.69 26.42
N ALA A 261 -3.34 -4.38 26.59
CA ALA A 261 -3.15 -3.41 25.52
C ALA A 261 -1.70 -3.43 25.03
N SER A 262 -1.51 -3.46 23.71
CA SER A 262 -0.22 -3.44 23.02
C SER A 262 0.43 -2.06 23.08
N PHE A 263 -0.36 -0.99 23.23
CA PHE A 263 0.13 0.39 23.28
C PHE A 263 -0.41 1.16 24.48
N VAL A 264 0.39 2.09 24.97
CA VAL A 264 0.00 3.17 25.89
C VAL A 264 0.00 4.48 25.11
N MET A 265 -1.11 5.21 25.16
CA MET A 265 -1.15 6.60 24.75
C MET A 265 -0.51 7.45 25.85
N THR A 266 0.49 8.25 25.52
CA THR A 266 1.23 9.12 26.47
C THR A 266 0.91 10.60 26.29
N SER A 267 0.30 10.96 25.16
CA SER A 267 -0.21 12.30 24.86
C SER A 267 -1.50 12.16 24.04
N PRO A 268 -2.51 13.02 24.22
CA PRO A 268 -2.55 14.16 25.15
C PRO A 268 -2.80 13.78 26.61
N VAL A 269 -3.20 12.53 26.85
CA VAL A 269 -3.67 12.02 28.13
C VAL A 269 -3.12 10.60 28.27
N GLU A 270 -2.39 10.32 29.36
CA GLU A 270 -1.77 9.02 29.59
C GLU A 270 -2.84 7.93 29.85
N CYS A 271 -2.98 6.93 29.00
CA CYS A 271 -3.87 5.78 29.23
C CYS A 271 -3.49 4.60 28.33
N TYR A 272 -3.95 3.39 28.68
CA TYR A 272 -3.89 2.26 27.77
C TYR A 272 -4.70 2.58 26.50
N ALA A 273 -4.16 2.21 25.34
CA ALA A 273 -4.85 2.44 24.07
C ALA A 273 -5.92 1.36 23.83
N ASN A 274 -6.87 1.66 22.95
CA ASN A 274 -7.77 0.66 22.38
C ASN A 274 -6.95 -0.31 21.52
N GLU A 275 -7.05 -1.60 21.82
CA GLU A 275 -6.23 -2.63 21.16
C GLU A 275 -6.48 -2.71 19.65
N ASN A 276 -7.75 -2.71 19.25
CA ASN A 276 -8.14 -2.84 17.85
C ASN A 276 -7.68 -1.62 17.04
N GLU A 277 -8.01 -0.41 17.52
CA GLU A 277 -7.70 0.83 16.81
C GLU A 277 -6.19 1.08 16.76
N SER A 278 -5.48 0.90 17.88
CA SER A 278 -4.02 1.11 17.92
C SER A 278 -3.26 0.11 17.05
N SER A 279 -3.71 -1.16 16.99
CA SER A 279 -3.14 -2.18 16.10
C SER A 279 -3.35 -1.85 14.62
N LEU A 280 -4.55 -1.36 14.25
CA LEU A 280 -4.82 -0.91 12.88
C LEU A 280 -3.88 0.24 12.51
N VAL A 281 -3.77 1.25 13.38
CA VAL A 281 -2.86 2.39 13.20
C VAL A 281 -1.41 1.91 13.02
N ALA A 282 -0.89 1.10 13.93
CA ALA A 282 0.50 0.63 13.90
C ALA A 282 0.82 -0.23 12.68
N GLY A 283 -0.12 -1.10 12.26
CA GLY A 283 0.03 -1.95 11.08
C GLY A 283 -0.01 -1.18 9.75
N GLY A 284 -0.61 0.01 9.72
CA GLY A 284 -0.82 0.83 8.53
C GLY A 284 0.29 1.85 8.20
N ILE A 285 1.52 1.61 8.65
CA ILE A 285 2.62 2.60 8.58
C ILE A 285 3.71 2.24 7.56
N ARG A 286 4.12 0.96 7.49
CA ARG A 286 5.20 0.46 6.63
C ARG A 286 4.67 -0.34 5.45
N GLY A 287 5.49 -0.48 4.40
CA GLY A 287 5.13 -1.24 3.20
C GLY A 287 3.99 -0.61 2.40
N LEU A 288 3.86 0.72 2.45
CA LEU A 288 2.81 1.44 1.74
C LEU A 288 3.09 1.43 0.24
N TYR A 289 2.06 1.05 -0.53
CA TYR A 289 2.08 1.03 -1.98
C TYR A 289 0.89 1.86 -2.50
N ALA A 290 1.19 2.81 -3.37
CA ALA A 290 0.21 3.76 -3.90
C ALA A 290 -0.67 3.13 -4.98
N LEU A 291 -1.81 3.77 -5.24
CA LEU A 291 -2.62 3.49 -6.43
C LEU A 291 -1.98 4.13 -7.66
N THR A 292 -1.57 5.40 -7.54
CA THR A 292 -0.92 6.20 -8.59
C THR A 292 0.03 7.22 -8.00
N VAL A 293 0.96 7.72 -8.81
CA VAL A 293 1.65 8.98 -8.53
C VAL A 293 0.76 10.12 -9.04
N LYS A 294 0.51 11.11 -8.19
CA LYS A 294 -0.27 12.29 -8.54
C LYS A 294 0.61 13.42 -9.08
N MET A 295 1.78 13.63 -8.47
CA MET A 295 2.72 14.68 -8.87
C MET A 295 4.16 14.29 -8.52
N VAL A 296 5.10 14.79 -9.33
CA VAL A 296 6.54 14.71 -9.10
C VAL A 296 7.07 16.14 -9.03
N ASN A 297 7.94 16.42 -8.07
CA ASN A 297 8.47 17.76 -7.77
C ASN A 297 7.37 18.84 -7.65
N PRO A 298 6.36 18.65 -6.78
CA PRO A 298 5.25 19.59 -6.65
C PRO A 298 5.73 20.96 -6.13
N SER A 299 5.22 22.04 -6.73
CA SER A 299 5.37 23.40 -6.19
C SER A 299 4.59 23.59 -4.89
N SER A 300 4.90 24.62 -4.12
CA SER A 300 4.14 24.98 -2.90
C SER A 300 2.66 25.26 -3.19
N SER A 301 2.34 25.84 -4.35
CA SER A 301 0.94 26.05 -4.77
C SER A 301 0.23 24.73 -5.03
N GLN A 302 0.91 23.77 -5.67
CA GLN A 302 0.35 22.44 -5.90
C GLN A 302 0.14 21.68 -4.59
N LEU A 303 1.11 21.70 -3.67
CA LEU A 303 0.94 21.10 -2.33
C LEU A 303 -0.25 21.71 -1.57
N SER A 304 -0.45 23.03 -1.69
CA SER A 304 -1.59 23.72 -1.06
C SER A 304 -2.91 23.27 -1.67
N SER A 305 -2.96 23.11 -3.01
CA SER A 305 -4.17 22.67 -3.73
C SER A 305 -4.65 21.26 -3.34
N VAL A 306 -3.74 20.40 -2.87
CA VAL A 306 -4.07 19.04 -2.41
C VAL A 306 -4.09 18.90 -0.89
N GLY A 307 -4.02 20.01 -0.16
CA GLY A 307 -4.07 20.01 1.31
C GLY A 307 -2.85 19.37 1.98
N LEU A 308 -1.68 19.42 1.35
CA LEU A 308 -0.42 18.91 1.91
C LEU A 308 0.48 20.01 2.50
N SER A 309 0.19 21.29 2.24
CA SER A 309 0.84 22.41 2.94
C SER A 309 0.40 22.51 4.40
N GLU A 310 -0.90 22.33 4.64
CA GLU A 310 -1.51 22.16 5.97
C GLU A 310 -2.17 20.78 6.04
N PRO A 311 -1.38 19.73 6.32
CA PRO A 311 -1.85 18.36 6.22
C PRO A 311 -2.97 18.06 7.20
N TYR A 312 -4.00 17.39 6.70
CA TYR A 312 -5.11 16.88 7.50
C TYR A 312 -4.64 15.93 8.60
N ALA A 313 -3.70 15.05 8.24
CA ALA A 313 -3.03 14.18 9.18
C ALA A 313 -1.52 14.14 8.89
N LYS A 314 -0.72 14.06 9.96
CA LYS A 314 0.72 13.78 9.93
C LYS A 314 0.99 12.58 10.80
N LEU A 315 1.91 11.75 10.36
CA LEU A 315 2.40 10.59 11.08
C LEU A 315 3.91 10.69 11.22
N LYS A 316 4.43 10.42 12.42
CA LYS A 316 5.85 10.14 12.64
C LYS A 316 6.00 8.89 13.49
N ALA A 317 6.58 7.85 12.92
CA ALA A 317 6.83 6.58 13.60
C ALA A 317 8.32 6.26 13.62
N VAL A 318 8.85 5.93 14.80
CA VAL A 318 10.27 5.62 15.00
C VAL A 318 10.45 4.12 15.18
N TYR A 319 11.09 3.49 14.21
CA TYR A 319 11.49 2.07 14.24
C TYR A 319 12.99 1.96 14.57
N PRO A 320 13.50 0.77 14.95
CA PRO A 320 14.91 0.56 15.21
C PRO A 320 15.82 0.86 14.00
N ASP A 321 15.34 0.58 12.79
CA ASP A 321 16.09 0.75 11.53
C ASP A 321 15.80 2.07 10.79
N THR A 322 14.67 2.71 11.06
CA THR A 322 14.22 3.87 10.28
C THR A 322 13.21 4.75 11.02
N THR A 323 13.01 5.97 10.53
CA THR A 323 11.88 6.82 10.94
C THR A 323 11.00 7.09 9.73
N VAL A 324 9.72 6.71 9.84
CA VAL A 324 8.71 7.00 8.82
C VAL A 324 8.00 8.29 9.19
N SER A 325 8.15 9.33 8.37
CA SER A 325 7.44 10.61 8.52
C SER A 325 6.59 10.87 7.28
N LEU A 326 5.27 10.99 7.46
CA LEU A 326 4.29 11.12 6.39
C LEU A 326 3.33 12.28 6.65
N ARG A 327 2.88 12.91 5.56
CA ARG A 327 1.81 13.91 5.54
C ARG A 327 0.71 13.44 4.60
N ALA A 328 -0.53 13.60 5.02
CA ALA A 328 -1.72 13.15 4.32
C ALA A 328 -2.76 14.28 4.19
N SER A 329 -3.42 14.34 3.04
CA SER A 329 -4.61 15.15 2.84
C SER A 329 -5.82 14.54 3.54
N LYS A 330 -6.92 15.29 3.59
CA LYS A 330 -8.23 14.73 3.91
C LYS A 330 -8.63 13.72 2.82
N PRO A 331 -9.32 12.62 3.15
CA PRO A 331 -9.90 11.74 2.16
C PRO A 331 -10.85 12.51 1.21
N ASP A 332 -10.77 12.23 -0.09
CA ASP A 332 -11.68 12.75 -1.10
C ASP A 332 -13.01 11.96 -1.15
N GLY A 333 -13.90 12.31 -2.09
CA GLY A 333 -15.21 11.68 -2.25
C GLY A 333 -15.15 10.19 -2.61
N ASP A 334 -14.03 9.74 -3.18
CA ASP A 334 -13.80 8.35 -3.57
C ASP A 334 -13.06 7.55 -2.47
N GLY A 335 -12.77 8.19 -1.33
CA GLY A 335 -12.06 7.58 -0.22
C GLY A 335 -10.54 7.51 -0.41
N ASN A 336 -9.98 8.29 -1.34
CA ASN A 336 -8.54 8.36 -1.57
C ASN A 336 -7.89 9.54 -0.83
N VAL A 337 -6.60 9.41 -0.55
CA VAL A 337 -5.78 10.37 0.18
C VAL A 337 -4.57 10.72 -0.67
N CYS A 338 -4.23 12.01 -0.74
CA CYS A 338 -2.93 12.45 -1.22
C CYS A 338 -1.91 12.25 -0.09
N LEU A 339 -0.88 11.45 -0.32
CA LEU A 339 0.13 11.09 0.66
C LEU A 339 1.52 11.48 0.17
N MET A 340 2.38 11.95 1.07
CA MET A 340 3.74 12.34 0.75
C MET A 340 4.67 12.09 1.95
N LYS A 341 5.91 11.67 1.69
CA LYS A 341 6.97 11.63 2.71
C LYS A 341 7.32 13.04 3.16
N GLU A 342 7.56 13.24 4.44
CA GLU A 342 8.06 14.51 4.95
C GLU A 342 9.42 14.83 4.30
N GLY A 343 9.53 16.00 3.66
CA GLY A 343 10.73 16.39 2.91
C GLY A 343 10.93 15.68 1.57
N GLY A 344 10.03 14.77 1.17
CA GLY A 344 10.03 14.15 -0.15
C GLY A 344 9.59 15.10 -1.27
N ASN A 345 9.48 14.58 -2.48
CA ASN A 345 9.11 15.33 -3.68
C ASN A 345 8.14 14.56 -4.60
N ILE A 346 7.47 13.53 -4.08
CA ILE A 346 6.43 12.78 -4.80
C ILE A 346 5.14 12.83 -3.99
N VAL A 347 4.05 13.20 -4.66
CA VAL A 347 2.69 13.09 -4.11
C VAL A 347 2.06 11.85 -4.70
N TYR A 348 1.63 10.95 -3.82
CA TYR A 348 0.96 9.71 -4.16
C TYR A 348 -0.54 9.83 -3.93
N THR A 349 -1.32 9.05 -4.67
CA THR A 349 -2.72 8.76 -4.34
C THR A 349 -2.79 7.37 -3.71
N ILE A 350 -3.40 7.23 -2.54
CA ILE A 350 -3.57 5.95 -1.84
C ILE A 350 -4.97 5.85 -1.24
N SER A 351 -5.53 4.65 -1.16
CA SER A 351 -6.80 4.42 -0.45
C SER A 351 -6.65 4.74 1.04
N ALA A 352 -7.62 5.46 1.61
CA ALA A 352 -7.64 5.80 3.03
C ALA A 352 -7.72 4.55 3.94
N GLU A 353 -8.17 3.41 3.43
CA GLU A 353 -8.17 2.13 4.16
C GLU A 353 -6.75 1.61 4.44
N LYS A 354 -5.77 2.00 3.63
CA LYS A 354 -4.36 1.61 3.81
C LYS A 354 -3.61 2.52 4.78
N VAL A 355 -4.22 3.63 5.20
CA VAL A 355 -3.64 4.63 6.11
C VAL A 355 -4.62 4.97 7.25
N PRO A 356 -4.94 4.00 8.13
CA PRO A 356 -5.96 4.13 9.17
C PRO A 356 -5.73 5.31 10.12
N TRP A 357 -4.47 5.71 10.34
CA TRP A 357 -4.09 6.89 11.11
C TRP A 357 -4.65 8.22 10.55
N VAL A 358 -5.11 8.25 9.29
CA VAL A 358 -5.79 9.42 8.71
C VAL A 358 -7.23 9.55 9.25
N LYS A 359 -7.88 8.42 9.55
CA LYS A 359 -9.29 8.36 9.99
C LYS A 359 -9.46 8.18 11.50
N THR A 360 -8.39 7.78 12.20
CA THR A 360 -8.42 7.59 13.65
C THR A 360 -8.67 8.90 14.41
N SER A 361 -8.96 8.79 15.70
CA SER A 361 -9.21 9.92 16.58
C SER A 361 -8.73 9.63 18.01
N TYR A 362 -8.63 10.66 18.84
CA TYR A 362 -8.37 10.48 20.27
C TYR A 362 -9.40 9.55 20.92
N ASP A 363 -10.69 9.77 20.67
CA ASP A 363 -11.77 8.97 21.28
C ASP A 363 -11.74 7.50 20.82
N SER A 364 -11.38 7.24 19.57
CA SER A 364 -11.22 5.88 19.05
C SER A 364 -10.02 5.14 19.65
N LEU A 365 -8.97 5.88 20.03
CA LEU A 365 -7.74 5.33 20.59
C LEU A 365 -7.80 5.17 22.12
N VAL A 366 -8.72 5.83 22.82
CA VAL A 366 -8.95 5.58 24.25
C VAL A 366 -9.54 4.18 24.43
N ASN A 367 -9.05 3.44 25.42
CA ASN A 367 -9.57 2.11 25.73
C ASN A 367 -11.09 2.15 26.00
N GLU A 368 -11.82 1.14 25.52
CA GLU A 368 -13.28 1.09 25.70
C GLU A 368 -13.69 0.89 27.16
N TYR A 369 -12.83 0.27 27.97
CA TYR A 369 -13.02 0.08 29.41
C TYR A 369 -12.26 1.13 30.21
N VAL A 370 -12.81 1.50 31.37
CA VAL A 370 -12.16 2.47 32.27
C VAL A 370 -10.76 2.00 32.67
N LEU A 371 -10.62 0.76 33.12
CA LEU A 371 -9.32 0.13 33.37
C LEU A 371 -9.49 -1.40 33.39
N TYR A 372 -8.67 -2.11 32.61
CA TYR A 372 -8.73 -3.57 32.50
C TYR A 372 -7.36 -4.24 32.74
N PRO A 373 -6.89 -4.30 34.00
CA PRO A 373 -5.62 -4.95 34.32
C PRO A 373 -5.72 -6.47 34.17
N LYS A 374 -4.59 -7.11 33.86
CA LYS A 374 -4.47 -8.58 33.83
C LYS A 374 -4.59 -9.12 35.25
N MET A 375 -5.57 -9.98 35.52
CA MET A 375 -5.74 -10.62 36.84
C MET A 375 -4.46 -11.33 37.30
N SER A 376 -3.75 -12.00 36.38
CA SER A 376 -2.50 -12.69 36.67
C SER A 376 -1.35 -11.78 37.10
N ALA A 377 -1.42 -10.48 36.81
CA ALA A 377 -0.42 -9.49 37.19
C ALA A 377 -0.68 -8.89 38.59
N LEU A 378 -1.79 -9.23 39.24
CA LEU A 378 -2.21 -8.64 40.50
C LEU A 378 -1.84 -9.50 41.71
N SER A 379 -1.52 -8.83 42.81
CA SER A 379 -1.32 -9.42 44.14
C SER A 379 -2.50 -9.12 45.07
N GLU A 380 -3.24 -8.04 44.80
CA GLU A 380 -4.41 -7.64 45.58
C GLU A 380 -5.42 -6.84 44.75
N VAL A 381 -6.70 -7.03 45.03
CA VAL A 381 -7.80 -6.16 44.60
C VAL A 381 -8.56 -5.70 45.84
N SER A 382 -8.61 -4.40 46.09
CA SER A 382 -9.39 -3.79 47.17
C SER A 382 -10.60 -3.08 46.60
N VAL A 383 -11.80 -3.43 47.06
CA VAL A 383 -13.08 -2.88 46.59
C VAL A 383 -13.79 -2.19 47.73
N ASN A 384 -13.98 -0.89 47.62
CA ASN A 384 -14.82 -0.10 48.51
C ASN A 384 -16.15 0.23 47.81
N ASP A 385 -17.25 -0.29 48.33
CA ASP A 385 -18.61 -0.15 47.77
C ASP A 385 -19.33 1.16 48.20
N GLY A 386 -18.58 2.11 48.75
CA GLY A 386 -19.08 3.34 49.39
C GLY A 386 -19.45 3.18 50.86
N LYS A 387 -19.46 1.94 51.40
CA LYS A 387 -19.77 1.64 52.81
C LYS A 387 -18.72 0.76 53.47
N ASN A 388 -18.38 -0.36 52.83
CA ASN A 388 -17.47 -1.38 53.30
C ASN A 388 -16.30 -1.53 52.32
N THR A 389 -15.16 -1.98 52.84
CA THR A 389 -14.00 -2.36 52.02
C THR A 389 -13.80 -3.86 52.08
N TYR A 390 -13.63 -4.48 50.91
CA TYR A 390 -13.36 -5.90 50.72
C TYR A 390 -12.00 -6.06 50.05
N THR A 391 -11.13 -6.91 50.60
CA THR A 391 -9.76 -7.08 50.10
C THR A 391 -9.55 -8.52 49.65
N PHE A 392 -9.20 -8.68 48.38
CA PHE A 392 -8.94 -9.97 47.77
C PHE A 392 -7.44 -10.07 47.49
N SER A 393 -6.74 -10.98 48.17
CA SER A 393 -5.35 -11.31 47.87
C SER A 393 -5.29 -12.36 46.77
N LEU A 394 -4.48 -12.09 45.74
CA LEU A 394 -4.30 -12.95 44.58
C LEU A 394 -2.88 -13.54 44.58
N SER A 395 -2.78 -14.82 44.21
CA SER A 395 -1.49 -15.46 43.96
C SER A 395 -1.58 -16.32 42.71
N THR A 396 -0.72 -16.02 41.74
CA THR A 396 -0.69 -16.67 40.43
C THR A 396 0.57 -17.52 40.30
N ALA A 397 0.40 -18.79 39.94
CA ALA A 397 1.48 -19.72 39.64
C ALA A 397 1.39 -20.20 38.18
N GLN A 398 2.54 -20.31 37.52
CA GLN A 398 2.65 -20.91 36.19
C GLN A 398 3.38 -22.25 36.27
N LYS A 399 2.89 -23.23 35.53
CA LYS A 399 3.49 -24.56 35.41
C LYS A 399 3.61 -24.94 33.94
N THR A 400 4.83 -24.96 33.43
CA THR A 400 5.14 -25.43 32.08
C THR A 400 5.41 -26.93 32.09
N LYS A 401 4.83 -27.64 31.12
CA LYS A 401 5.09 -29.04 30.83
C LYS A 401 5.57 -29.13 29.40
N THR A 402 6.66 -29.86 29.17
CA THR A 402 7.12 -30.20 27.82
C THR A 402 6.65 -31.61 27.51
N ASP A 403 5.99 -31.81 26.38
CA ASP A 403 5.61 -33.14 25.91
C ASP A 403 6.82 -33.88 25.31
N ASP A 404 6.62 -35.16 25.00
CA ASP A 404 7.67 -36.03 24.46
C ASP A 404 8.18 -35.57 23.07
N ASN A 405 7.46 -34.65 22.39
CA ASN A 405 7.85 -34.05 21.12
C ASN A 405 8.59 -32.71 21.29
N GLY A 406 8.84 -32.28 22.53
CA GLY A 406 9.48 -30.99 22.81
C GLY A 406 8.53 -29.80 22.78
N SER A 407 7.21 -30.02 22.70
CA SER A 407 6.20 -28.96 22.71
C SER A 407 5.89 -28.54 24.15
N GLU A 408 5.98 -27.24 24.44
CA GLU A 408 5.71 -26.69 25.77
C GLU A 408 4.24 -26.27 25.92
N SER A 409 3.63 -26.64 27.04
CA SER A 409 2.30 -26.20 27.47
C SER A 409 2.40 -25.57 28.86
N THR A 410 1.99 -24.31 28.98
CA THR A 410 1.99 -23.58 30.26
C THR A 410 0.58 -23.49 30.82
N THR A 411 0.37 -24.04 32.02
CA THR A 411 -0.86 -23.85 32.80
C THR A 411 -0.67 -22.70 33.78
N THR A 412 -1.63 -21.77 33.84
CA THR A 412 -1.64 -20.68 34.83
C THR A 412 -2.76 -20.93 35.84
N THR A 413 -2.44 -20.93 37.13
CA THR A 413 -3.41 -21.10 38.22
C THR A 413 -3.40 -19.87 39.11
N THR A 414 -4.56 -19.24 39.33
CA THR A 414 -4.73 -18.12 40.25
C THR A 414 -5.52 -18.58 41.47
N THR A 415 -5.07 -18.22 42.67
CA THR A 415 -5.79 -18.43 43.93
C THR A 415 -6.22 -17.09 44.51
N VAL A 416 -7.41 -17.03 45.10
CA VAL A 416 -8.01 -15.80 45.63
C VAL A 416 -8.43 -16.01 47.08
N LYS A 417 -8.10 -15.05 47.95
CA LYS A 417 -8.48 -15.09 49.37
C LYS A 417 -9.04 -13.75 49.82
N ASN A 418 -10.09 -13.80 50.65
CA ASN A 418 -10.52 -12.66 51.46
C ASN A 418 -10.14 -12.93 52.92
N GLY A 419 -9.09 -12.27 53.41
CA GLY A 419 -8.47 -12.62 54.69
C GLY A 419 -7.97 -14.07 54.68
N LYS A 420 -8.52 -14.92 55.56
CA LYS A 420 -8.17 -16.35 55.64
C LYS A 420 -9.06 -17.25 54.79
N THR A 421 -10.15 -16.72 54.25
CA THR A 421 -11.15 -17.48 53.50
C THR A 421 -10.74 -17.56 52.04
N GLU A 422 -10.65 -18.77 51.50
CA GLU A 422 -10.46 -18.98 50.07
C GLU A 422 -11.76 -18.71 49.32
N ILE A 423 -11.65 -17.96 48.22
CA ILE A 423 -12.77 -17.62 47.34
C ILE A 423 -12.68 -18.49 46.10
N GLU A 424 -13.81 -19.07 45.69
CA GLU A 424 -13.86 -19.85 44.47
C GLU A 424 -13.48 -18.99 43.26
N LEU A 425 -12.51 -19.45 42.47
CA LEU A 425 -11.95 -18.67 41.36
C LEU A 425 -13.02 -18.31 40.32
N ALA A 426 -13.98 -19.20 40.03
CA ALA A 426 -15.06 -18.92 39.09
C ALA A 426 -15.94 -17.75 39.55
N THR A 427 -16.31 -17.75 40.84
CA THR A 427 -17.08 -16.68 41.48
C THR A 427 -16.33 -15.35 41.45
N PHE A 428 -15.04 -15.36 41.80
CA PHE A 428 -14.23 -14.14 41.74
C PHE A 428 -13.99 -13.66 40.30
N SER A 429 -13.80 -14.56 39.34
CA SER A 429 -13.53 -14.18 37.94
C SER A 429 -14.72 -13.44 37.32
N GLY A 430 -15.95 -13.92 37.52
CA GLY A 430 -17.14 -13.20 37.03
C GLY A 430 -17.33 -11.84 37.69
N PHE A 431 -16.97 -11.71 38.97
CA PHE A 431 -16.95 -10.41 39.65
C PHE A 431 -15.85 -9.48 39.11
N TYR A 432 -14.64 -10.01 38.90
CA TYR A 432 -13.52 -9.27 38.36
C TYR A 432 -13.79 -8.76 36.94
N GLU A 433 -14.45 -9.56 36.11
CA GLU A 433 -14.97 -9.13 34.80
C GLU A 433 -15.93 -7.94 34.96
N ASN A 434 -16.90 -7.99 35.88
CA ASN A 434 -17.82 -6.87 36.11
C ASN A 434 -17.14 -5.61 36.67
N LEU A 435 -16.02 -5.75 37.40
CA LEU A 435 -15.21 -4.62 37.88
C LEU A 435 -14.43 -3.96 36.74
N THR A 436 -13.94 -4.75 35.79
CA THR A 436 -12.96 -4.31 34.81
C THR A 436 -13.53 -4.04 33.42
N MET A 437 -14.63 -4.69 33.05
CA MET A 437 -15.38 -4.43 31.81
C MET A 437 -16.43 -3.31 31.98
N ILE A 438 -16.12 -2.31 32.81
CA ILE A 438 -16.94 -1.11 32.94
C ILE A 438 -16.58 -0.19 31.77
N GLU A 439 -17.48 -0.14 30.79
CA GLU A 439 -17.33 0.66 29.57
C GLU A 439 -17.38 2.17 29.86
N LEU A 440 -16.52 2.92 29.16
CA LEU A 440 -16.62 4.36 29.01
C LEU A 440 -17.74 4.69 28.02
N ALA A 441 -18.67 5.54 28.44
CA ALA A 441 -19.72 6.07 27.59
C ALA A 441 -19.23 7.27 26.74
N ASP A 442 -18.25 8.01 27.25
CA ASP A 442 -17.51 9.06 26.55
C ASP A 442 -16.26 9.44 27.36
N THR A 443 -15.39 10.26 26.76
CA THR A 443 -14.12 10.75 27.32
C THR A 443 -14.24 12.17 27.90
N LYS A 444 -15.47 12.67 28.10
CA LYS A 444 -15.67 14.06 28.53
C LYS A 444 -15.27 14.23 29.99
N SER A 445 -14.53 15.30 30.26
CA SER A 445 -14.20 15.70 31.63
C SER A 445 -15.43 16.31 32.31
N ASP A 446 -15.69 15.91 33.56
CA ASP A 446 -16.74 16.47 34.42
C ASP A 446 -16.24 16.54 35.87
N SER A 447 -16.93 17.35 36.68
CA SER A 447 -16.68 17.52 38.11
C SER A 447 -16.99 16.25 38.90
N LYS A 448 -16.08 15.87 39.81
CA LYS A 448 -16.32 14.82 40.79
C LYS A 448 -16.96 15.44 42.04
N ASN A 449 -18.20 15.05 42.35
CA ASN A 449 -18.95 15.59 43.48
C ASN A 449 -19.23 14.50 44.53
N GLY A 450 -18.99 14.84 45.80
CA GLY A 450 -19.23 13.95 46.94
C GLY A 450 -18.25 12.77 47.05
N SER A 451 -18.64 11.76 47.81
CA SER A 451 -17.86 10.52 48.00
C SER A 451 -18.07 9.54 46.84
N PRO A 452 -17.07 8.74 46.48
CA PRO A 452 -17.23 7.73 45.44
C PRO A 452 -18.23 6.65 45.86
N VAL A 453 -19.04 6.19 44.90
CA VAL A 453 -19.96 5.06 45.10
C VAL A 453 -19.27 3.71 44.98
N LEU A 454 -18.13 3.68 44.29
CA LEU A 454 -17.26 2.52 44.13
C LEU A 454 -15.82 3.04 44.01
N THR A 455 -14.90 2.44 44.74
CA THR A 455 -13.47 2.60 44.53
C THR A 455 -12.82 1.23 44.46
N VAL A 456 -12.05 0.98 43.41
CA VAL A 456 -11.30 -0.26 43.20
C VAL A 456 -9.82 0.08 43.15
N THR A 457 -9.02 -0.57 43.98
CA THR A 457 -7.56 -0.46 43.96
C THR A 457 -6.98 -1.79 43.51
N TYR A 458 -6.18 -1.76 42.45
CA TYR A 458 -5.47 -2.91 41.90
C TYR A 458 -4.00 -2.80 42.31
N THR A 459 -3.48 -3.78 43.04
CA THR A 459 -2.07 -3.83 43.45
C THR A 459 -1.33 -4.85 42.60
N TYR A 460 -0.24 -4.45 41.98
CA TYR A 460 0.52 -5.28 41.05
C TYR A 460 1.56 -6.14 41.77
N SER A 461 1.66 -7.41 41.37
CA SER A 461 2.62 -8.39 41.91
C SER A 461 4.06 -8.09 41.53
N SER A 462 4.30 -7.36 40.44
CA SER A 462 5.64 -7.10 39.91
C SER A 462 6.45 -6.12 40.77
N ASP A 463 5.81 -5.05 41.23
CA ASP A 463 6.49 -3.91 41.88
C ASP A 463 5.71 -3.35 43.09
N GLY A 464 4.53 -3.88 43.41
CA GLY A 464 3.67 -3.36 44.48
C GLY A 464 3.02 -2.01 44.16
N SER A 465 3.16 -1.50 42.92
CA SER A 465 2.46 -0.30 42.48
C SER A 465 0.95 -0.52 42.48
N THR A 466 0.19 0.57 42.47
CA THR A 466 -1.27 0.52 42.49
C THR A 466 -1.89 1.41 41.44
N ASP A 467 -2.99 0.93 40.86
CA ASP A 467 -3.94 1.75 40.12
C ASP A 467 -5.26 1.81 40.88
N THR A 468 -5.81 3.02 41.00
CA THR A 468 -7.09 3.25 41.68
C THR A 468 -8.12 3.82 40.71
N VAL A 469 -9.27 3.17 40.65
CA VAL A 469 -10.44 3.63 39.90
C VAL A 469 -11.55 3.99 40.86
N SER A 470 -12.04 5.23 40.79
CA SER A 470 -13.15 5.73 41.60
C SER A 470 -14.30 6.22 40.72
N TYR A 471 -15.53 5.93 41.15
CA TYR A 471 -16.75 6.32 40.45
C TYR A 471 -17.58 7.28 41.29
N TYR A 472 -17.90 8.45 40.74
CA TYR A 472 -18.66 9.51 41.43
C TYR A 472 -19.99 9.74 40.74
N LYS A 473 -21.05 10.01 41.52
CA LYS A 473 -22.36 10.41 40.98
C LYS A 473 -22.21 11.64 40.08
N SER A 474 -22.78 11.57 38.89
CA SER A 474 -23.04 12.71 38.01
C SER A 474 -24.54 12.81 37.73
N ASP A 475 -24.94 13.90 37.07
CA ASP A 475 -26.32 14.08 36.63
C ASP A 475 -26.69 13.04 35.55
N GLY A 476 -27.88 12.45 35.68
CA GLY A 476 -28.38 11.41 34.78
C GLY A 476 -27.97 9.97 35.15
N ASN A 477 -27.97 9.07 34.17
CA ASN A 477 -27.77 7.61 34.36
C ASN A 477 -26.29 7.20 34.18
N ARG A 478 -25.34 8.00 34.67
CA ARG A 478 -23.89 7.81 34.50
C ARG A 478 -23.13 8.10 35.80
N TYR A 479 -21.88 7.68 35.83
CA TYR A 479 -20.91 8.04 36.87
C TYR A 479 -19.68 8.68 36.23
N VAL A 480 -19.05 9.64 36.89
CA VAL A 480 -17.72 10.12 36.52
C VAL A 480 -16.70 9.07 36.96
N ALA A 481 -15.93 8.54 36.01
CA ALA A 481 -14.83 7.61 36.26
C ALA A 481 -13.51 8.38 36.42
N VAL A 482 -12.78 8.06 37.48
CA VAL A 482 -11.51 8.71 37.84
C VAL A 482 -10.45 7.64 38.04
N ILE A 483 -9.36 7.71 37.26
CA ILE A 483 -8.22 6.81 37.34
C ILE A 483 -7.05 7.58 37.93
N ASN A 484 -6.49 7.10 39.04
CA ASN A 484 -5.32 7.72 39.71
C ASN A 484 -5.49 9.23 39.94
N GLY A 485 -6.71 9.64 40.31
CA GLY A 485 -7.06 11.04 40.56
C GLY A 485 -7.43 11.88 39.33
N ARG A 486 -7.23 11.36 38.11
CA ARG A 486 -7.58 12.03 36.85
C ARG A 486 -8.93 11.53 36.31
N VAL A 487 -9.78 12.44 35.86
CA VAL A 487 -11.05 12.08 35.19
C VAL A 487 -10.74 11.39 33.86
N ALA A 488 -11.29 10.19 33.67
CA ALA A 488 -11.18 9.43 32.43
C ALA A 488 -12.38 9.68 31.50
N GLY A 489 -13.55 9.95 32.09
CA GLY A 489 -14.79 10.15 31.35
C GLY A 489 -16.00 9.73 32.16
N HIS A 490 -17.07 9.36 31.46
CA HIS A 490 -18.27 8.82 32.10
C HIS A 490 -18.38 7.32 31.90
N ALA A 491 -18.82 6.61 32.94
CA ALA A 491 -19.14 5.19 32.91
C ALA A 491 -20.65 4.96 33.05
N TYR A 492 -21.14 3.84 32.51
CA TYR A 492 -22.56 3.48 32.63
C TYR A 492 -22.93 3.09 34.06
N GLN A 493 -23.97 3.74 34.61
CA GLN A 493 -24.42 3.52 35.99
C GLN A 493 -24.80 2.06 36.27
N SER A 494 -25.44 1.39 35.31
CA SER A 494 -25.87 0.00 35.48
C SER A 494 -24.70 -0.95 35.76
N LYS A 495 -23.59 -0.80 35.04
CA LYS A 495 -22.38 -1.64 35.18
C LYS A 495 -21.71 -1.42 36.54
N VAL A 496 -21.51 -0.16 36.92
CA VAL A 496 -20.94 0.18 38.24
C VAL A 496 -21.84 -0.32 39.38
N ASN A 497 -23.16 -0.16 39.27
CA ASN A 497 -24.10 -0.65 40.28
C ASN A 497 -24.10 -2.19 40.40
N THR A 498 -23.90 -2.92 39.30
CA THR A 498 -23.74 -4.38 39.34
C THR A 498 -22.50 -4.77 40.14
N ALA A 499 -21.35 -4.13 39.88
CA ALA A 499 -20.13 -4.37 40.64
C ALA A 499 -20.30 -4.06 42.15
N VAL A 500 -20.96 -2.94 42.48
CA VAL A 500 -21.27 -2.59 43.88
C VAL A 500 -22.12 -3.67 44.58
N LYS A 501 -23.14 -4.20 43.91
CA LYS A 501 -24.03 -5.23 44.49
C LYS A 501 -23.31 -6.54 44.78
N GLN A 502 -22.45 -6.97 43.86
CA GLN A 502 -21.76 -8.26 43.94
C GLN A 502 -20.66 -8.32 45.02
N ALA A 503 -20.06 -7.17 45.36
CA ALA A 503 -18.87 -7.11 46.21
C ALA A 503 -19.05 -7.87 47.55
N ALA A 504 -20.16 -7.65 48.25
CA ALA A 504 -20.44 -8.28 49.54
C ALA A 504 -20.69 -9.80 49.42
N SER A 505 -21.42 -10.23 48.38
CA SER A 505 -21.75 -11.63 48.13
C SER A 505 -20.50 -12.45 47.79
N VAL A 506 -19.65 -11.91 46.90
CA VAL A 506 -18.39 -12.54 46.48
C VAL A 506 -17.40 -12.58 47.65
N ALA A 507 -17.31 -11.51 48.44
CA ALA A 507 -16.48 -11.49 49.65
C ALA A 507 -16.87 -12.55 50.69
N ALA A 508 -18.15 -12.99 50.67
CA ALA A 508 -18.67 -14.07 51.49
C ALA A 508 -18.61 -15.46 50.82
N ASN A 509 -17.93 -15.58 49.67
CA ASN A 509 -17.84 -16.77 48.82
C ASN A 509 -19.22 -17.34 48.43
N LYS A 510 -20.17 -16.46 48.06
CA LYS A 510 -21.50 -16.84 47.56
C LYS A 510 -21.62 -16.45 46.09
N SER A 511 -22.16 -17.33 45.25
CA SER A 511 -22.60 -16.97 43.90
C SER A 511 -23.92 -16.19 43.98
N GLU A 512 -24.05 -15.13 43.19
CA GLU A 512 -25.33 -14.42 42.98
C GLU A 512 -26.12 -15.02 41.83
#